data_AF-A0A9Q3UTE0-F1
#
_entry.id   AF-A0A9Q3UTE0-F1
#
_cell.length_a   1.000
_cell.length_b   1.000
_cell.length_c   1.000
_cell.angle_alpha   90.00
_cell.angle_beta   90.00
_cell.angle_gamma   90.00
#
_symmetry.space_group_name_H-M   'P 1'
#
loop_
_entity.id
_entity.type
_entity.pdbx_description
1 polymer ?
#
loop_
_entity_poly.entity_id
_entity_poly.type
_entity_poly.pdbx_seq_one_letter_code
_entity_poly.pdbx_strand_id
1 'polypeptide(L)'
;MKDPYKLNIDRWQTIEYVMDYWLDGKYIYDTKNFMGNFPSYLPGQLLMILPFYLLGNVGYIQVAAFLVFSFSIMRNFKNNSLRFLVILLFGISLSYIYEVVCKSDLISSFIIVSAFILYWHRKFKDDYFKYSFVLGLLLGVICLTRSVVIIPLILFLFKPFIITSLNNKVKTISGFVISFSILISTVLLPAQNFDYILKYNPLALQGQTNKYITLFFILLTFLLSFFYVKNIKQVYFLSTLITFAVTSAFVFEQISWGYDLMFLGFSYCAIALPFCLTGYCLQLEDINIK
;
A
#
# COMPACT_ATOMS: atom_id res chain seq x y z
N MET A 1 -4.18 -13.94 -25.13
CA MET A 1 -4.88 -14.52 -23.97
C MET A 1 -6.37 -14.56 -24.29
N LYS A 2 -6.98 -15.75 -24.30
CA LYS A 2 -8.38 -15.97 -24.71
C LYS A 2 -9.30 -15.70 -23.51
N ASP A 3 -10.04 -14.60 -23.58
CA ASP A 3 -11.19 -14.23 -22.76
C ASP A 3 -10.97 -14.19 -21.21
N PRO A 4 -10.63 -13.01 -20.63
CA PRO A 4 -10.44 -12.85 -19.18
C PRO A 4 -11.69 -13.17 -18.35
N TYR A 5 -12.88 -13.14 -18.94
CA TYR A 5 -14.13 -13.54 -18.26
C TYR A 5 -14.15 -15.03 -17.91
N LYS A 6 -13.42 -15.87 -18.65
CA LYS A 6 -13.31 -17.31 -18.36
C LYS A 6 -12.35 -17.62 -17.21
N LEU A 7 -11.52 -16.67 -16.81
CA LEU A 7 -10.56 -16.85 -15.71
C LEU A 7 -11.14 -16.44 -14.34
N ASN A 8 -12.40 -15.96 -14.28
CA ASN A 8 -12.99 -15.40 -13.07
C ASN A 8 -12.05 -14.37 -12.41
N ILE A 9 -11.47 -13.46 -13.21
CA ILE A 9 -10.63 -12.37 -12.72
C ILE A 9 -11.38 -11.06 -12.97
N ASP A 10 -11.82 -10.43 -11.87
CA ASP A 10 -12.64 -9.22 -11.88
C ASP A 10 -11.85 -7.92 -11.71
N ARG A 11 -10.58 -8.01 -11.30
CA ARG A 11 -9.80 -6.84 -10.87
C ARG A 11 -9.60 -5.78 -11.96
N TRP A 12 -9.18 -6.17 -13.17
CA TRP A 12 -8.95 -5.22 -14.26
C TRP A 12 -10.22 -4.45 -14.65
N GLN A 13 -11.34 -5.16 -14.81
CA GLN A 13 -12.63 -4.55 -15.15
C GLN A 13 -13.12 -3.67 -14.01
N THR A 14 -12.91 -4.12 -12.77
CA THR A 14 -13.29 -3.32 -11.59
C THR A 14 -12.56 -1.99 -11.58
N ILE A 15 -11.27 -1.98 -11.90
CA ILE A 15 -10.51 -0.74 -12.01
C ILE A 15 -11.08 0.14 -13.13
N GLU A 16 -11.33 -0.41 -14.32
CA GLU A 16 -11.80 0.39 -15.47
C GLU A 16 -13.12 1.11 -15.17
N TYR A 17 -14.16 0.40 -14.73
CA TYR A 17 -15.44 1.08 -14.45
C TYR A 17 -15.35 2.02 -13.24
N VAL A 18 -14.56 1.68 -12.21
CA VAL A 18 -14.37 2.56 -11.05
C VAL A 18 -13.69 3.87 -11.48
N MET A 19 -12.72 3.80 -12.38
CA MET A 19 -12.08 4.99 -12.94
C MET A 19 -13.06 5.82 -13.77
N ASP A 20 -13.88 5.19 -14.63
CA ASP A 20 -14.93 5.87 -15.37
C ASP A 20 -15.88 6.63 -14.42
N TYR A 21 -16.36 5.94 -13.38
CA TYR A 21 -17.33 6.48 -12.44
C TYR A 21 -16.71 7.59 -11.58
N TRP A 22 -15.48 7.40 -11.12
CA TRP A 22 -14.78 8.40 -10.33
C TRP A 22 -14.53 9.68 -11.12
N LEU A 23 -14.14 9.57 -12.40
CA LEU A 23 -13.93 10.71 -13.29
C LEU A 23 -15.24 11.41 -13.67
N ASP A 24 -16.34 10.66 -13.78
CA ASP A 24 -17.69 11.20 -13.99
C ASP A 24 -18.31 11.83 -12.73
N GLY A 25 -17.61 11.78 -11.58
CA GLY A 25 -18.13 12.28 -10.31
C GLY A 25 -19.28 11.45 -9.74
N LYS A 26 -19.33 10.15 -10.06
CA LYS A 26 -20.31 9.18 -9.55
C LYS A 26 -19.77 8.47 -8.31
N TYR A 27 -20.69 8.03 -7.45
CA TYR A 27 -20.34 7.22 -6.30
C TYR A 27 -19.89 5.83 -6.76
N ILE A 28 -18.71 5.39 -6.32
CA ILE A 28 -18.07 4.17 -6.84
C ILE A 28 -18.39 2.91 -6.05
N TYR A 29 -18.80 3.02 -4.78
CA TYR A 29 -18.85 1.88 -3.84
C TYR A 29 -20.18 1.09 -3.84
N ASP A 30 -21.17 1.53 -4.62
CA ASP A 30 -22.50 0.90 -4.70
C ASP A 30 -22.67 -0.01 -5.92
N THR A 31 -21.69 -0.02 -6.83
CA THR A 31 -21.77 -0.72 -8.10
C THR A 31 -21.03 -2.03 -7.98
N LYS A 32 -21.68 -3.13 -8.35
CA LYS A 32 -21.06 -4.46 -8.34
C LYS A 32 -20.34 -4.73 -9.65
N ASN A 33 -19.21 -5.41 -9.58
CA ASN A 33 -18.59 -5.99 -10.77
C ASN A 33 -19.36 -7.22 -11.27
N PHE A 34 -18.92 -7.82 -12.39
CA PHE A 34 -19.59 -8.99 -12.97
C PHE A 34 -19.59 -10.24 -12.07
N MET A 35 -18.73 -10.26 -11.05
CA MET A 35 -18.67 -11.32 -10.04
C MET A 35 -19.48 -11.00 -8.78
N GLY A 36 -20.19 -9.87 -8.77
CA GLY A 36 -21.07 -9.47 -7.68
C GLY A 36 -20.36 -8.77 -6.51
N ASN A 37 -19.06 -8.50 -6.62
CA ASN A 37 -18.26 -7.86 -5.59
C ASN A 37 -18.35 -6.33 -5.68
N PHE A 38 -18.38 -5.66 -4.53
CA PHE A 38 -18.26 -4.20 -4.45
C PHE A 38 -16.77 -3.78 -4.49
N PRO A 39 -16.45 -2.62 -5.09
CA PRO A 39 -15.09 -2.12 -5.12
C PRO A 39 -14.69 -1.58 -3.75
N SER A 40 -13.41 -1.67 -3.44
CA SER A 40 -12.84 -1.23 -2.17
C SER A 40 -11.69 -0.23 -2.34
N TYR A 41 -11.61 0.42 -3.52
CA TYR A 41 -10.53 1.34 -3.87
C TYR A 41 -10.56 2.62 -3.04
N LEU A 42 -9.45 2.98 -2.41
CA LEU A 42 -9.31 4.29 -1.79
C LEU A 42 -8.81 5.31 -2.84
N PRO A 43 -9.14 6.60 -2.71
CA PRO A 43 -8.88 7.60 -3.75
C PRO A 43 -7.39 7.87 -4.02
N GLY A 44 -6.49 7.60 -3.06
CA GLY A 44 -5.06 7.63 -3.32
C GLY A 44 -4.62 6.52 -4.28
N GLN A 45 -5.26 5.34 -4.21
CA GLN A 45 -5.06 4.26 -5.18
C GLN A 45 -5.53 4.65 -6.58
N LEU A 46 -6.71 5.28 -6.67
CA LEU A 46 -7.26 5.77 -7.94
C LEU A 46 -6.32 6.80 -8.58
N LEU A 47 -5.77 7.72 -7.78
CA LEU A 47 -4.79 8.68 -8.24
C LEU A 47 -3.52 8.02 -8.81
N MET A 48 -3.06 6.92 -8.22
CA MET A 48 -1.89 6.17 -8.73
C MET A 48 -2.21 5.40 -10.01
N ILE A 49 -3.45 4.93 -10.16
CA ILE A 49 -3.92 4.20 -11.35
C ILE A 49 -4.19 5.15 -12.52
N LEU A 50 -4.63 6.37 -12.25
CA LEU A 50 -5.11 7.34 -13.25
C LEU A 50 -4.20 7.48 -14.48
N PRO A 51 -2.86 7.63 -14.37
CA PRO A 51 -2.01 7.73 -15.55
C PRO A 51 -2.09 6.50 -16.46
N PHE A 52 -2.22 5.31 -15.89
CA PHE A 52 -2.26 4.04 -16.63
C PHE A 52 -3.63 3.78 -17.25
N TYR A 53 -4.69 4.21 -16.56
CA TYR A 53 -6.03 4.26 -17.12
C TYR A 53 -6.08 5.18 -18.36
N LEU A 54 -5.51 6.39 -18.28
CA LEU A 54 -5.45 7.33 -19.41
C LEU A 54 -4.58 6.81 -20.58
N LEU A 55 -3.60 5.94 -20.32
CA LEU A 55 -2.84 5.22 -21.33
C LEU A 55 -3.62 4.05 -22.00
N GLY A 56 -4.85 3.81 -21.57
CA GLY A 56 -5.74 2.78 -22.10
C GLY A 56 -5.47 1.37 -21.57
N ASN A 57 -4.59 1.20 -20.57
CA ASN A 57 -4.35 -0.11 -19.96
C ASN A 57 -3.87 0.01 -18.51
N VAL A 58 -4.77 -0.26 -17.59
CA VAL A 58 -4.53 -0.24 -16.14
C VAL A 58 -3.43 -1.20 -15.69
N GLY A 59 -3.15 -2.26 -16.47
CA GLY A 59 -2.07 -3.22 -16.18
C GLY A 59 -0.67 -2.61 -16.18
N TYR A 60 -0.48 -1.44 -16.80
CA TYR A 60 0.80 -0.74 -16.77
C TYR A 60 1.22 -0.28 -15.37
N ILE A 61 0.30 -0.22 -14.40
CA ILE A 61 0.66 0.05 -13.00
C ILE A 61 1.65 -0.98 -12.46
N GLN A 62 1.54 -2.25 -12.87
CA GLN A 62 2.47 -3.29 -12.41
C GLN A 62 3.86 -3.11 -13.01
N VAL A 63 3.93 -2.79 -14.30
CA VAL A 63 5.21 -2.46 -14.97
C VAL A 63 5.86 -1.26 -14.29
N ALA A 64 5.10 -0.19 -14.04
CA ALA A 64 5.61 0.99 -13.35
C ALA A 64 6.05 0.67 -11.92
N ALA A 65 5.30 -0.13 -11.18
CA ALA A 65 5.67 -0.54 -9.83
C ALA A 65 6.98 -1.35 -9.82
N PHE A 66 7.16 -2.28 -10.76
CA PHE A 66 8.43 -3.00 -10.91
C PHE A 66 9.60 -2.09 -11.27
N LEU A 67 9.39 -1.11 -12.14
CA LEU A 67 10.39 -0.10 -12.44
C LEU A 67 10.73 0.76 -11.23
N VAL A 68 9.74 1.18 -10.44
CA VAL A 68 9.94 1.93 -9.18
C VAL A 68 10.72 1.10 -8.17
N PHE A 69 10.38 -0.19 -8.01
CA PHE A 69 11.13 -1.11 -7.16
C PHE A 69 12.58 -1.23 -7.62
N SER A 70 12.79 -1.56 -8.90
CA SER A 70 14.11 -1.74 -9.49
C SER A 70 14.96 -0.49 -9.38
N PHE A 71 14.39 0.67 -9.71
CA PHE A 71 15.04 1.97 -9.58
C PHE A 71 15.42 2.26 -8.13
N SER A 72 14.53 1.96 -7.17
CA SER A 72 14.79 2.15 -5.74
C SER A 72 15.96 1.28 -5.27
N ILE A 73 16.04 0.02 -5.70
CA ILE A 73 17.15 -0.87 -5.37
C ILE A 73 18.46 -0.37 -6.02
N MET A 74 18.45 -0.11 -7.32
CA MET A 74 19.63 0.37 -8.05
C MET A 74 20.18 1.68 -7.50
N ARG A 75 19.29 2.58 -7.10
CA ARG A 75 19.66 3.90 -6.60
C ARG A 75 20.30 3.82 -5.22
N ASN A 76 19.83 2.94 -4.32
CA ASN A 76 20.15 2.98 -2.89
C ASN A 76 21.20 1.98 -2.40
N PHE A 77 21.36 0.84 -3.08
CA PHE A 77 22.39 -0.16 -2.76
C PHE A 77 23.59 0.03 -3.68
N LYS A 78 24.77 -0.56 -3.44
CA LYS A 78 25.97 -0.40 -4.30
C LYS A 78 26.34 -1.68 -5.04
N ASN A 79 26.23 -2.83 -4.40
CA ASN A 79 26.61 -4.13 -4.95
C ASN A 79 25.70 -4.52 -6.13
N ASN A 80 26.30 -4.57 -7.33
CA ASN A 80 25.58 -4.91 -8.56
C ASN A 80 25.00 -6.33 -8.55
N SER A 81 25.72 -7.30 -8.01
CA SER A 81 25.24 -8.68 -7.90
C SER A 81 24.03 -8.78 -6.96
N LEU A 82 24.08 -8.07 -5.83
CA LEU A 82 22.95 -8.00 -4.89
C LEU A 82 21.73 -7.30 -5.50
N ARG A 83 21.93 -6.14 -6.14
CA ARG A 83 20.87 -5.41 -6.85
C ARG A 83 20.21 -6.30 -7.91
N PHE A 84 21.01 -6.96 -8.74
CA PHE A 84 20.54 -7.87 -9.78
C PHE A 84 19.75 -9.04 -9.19
N LEU A 85 20.32 -9.71 -8.18
CA LEU A 85 19.67 -10.84 -7.51
C LEU A 85 18.30 -10.45 -6.97
N VAL A 86 18.19 -9.31 -6.27
CA VAL A 86 16.93 -8.90 -5.64
C VAL A 86 15.88 -8.46 -6.66
N ILE A 87 16.29 -7.77 -7.73
CA ILE A 87 15.38 -7.44 -8.85
C ILE A 87 14.91 -8.71 -9.54
N LEU A 88 15.82 -9.67 -9.77
CA LEU A 88 15.49 -10.95 -10.37
C LEU A 88 14.51 -11.74 -9.49
N LEU A 89 14.82 -11.90 -8.19
CA LEU A 89 13.96 -12.58 -7.22
C LEU A 89 12.56 -11.97 -7.16
N PHE A 90 12.46 -10.64 -7.21
CA PHE A 90 11.17 -9.97 -7.26
C PHE A 90 10.42 -10.30 -8.55
N GLY A 91 11.08 -10.17 -9.71
CA GLY A 91 10.48 -10.37 -11.03
C GLY A 91 10.03 -11.81 -11.30
N ILE A 92 10.75 -12.81 -10.78
CA ILE A 92 10.39 -14.22 -10.93
C ILE A 92 9.47 -14.74 -9.81
N SER A 93 9.17 -13.91 -8.80
CA SER A 93 8.31 -14.35 -7.71
C SER A 93 6.91 -14.65 -8.21
N LEU A 94 6.37 -15.81 -7.81
CA LEU A 94 5.02 -16.22 -8.21
C LEU A 94 3.96 -15.18 -7.79
N SER A 95 4.18 -14.54 -6.65
CA SER A 95 3.34 -13.45 -6.15
C SER A 95 3.31 -12.24 -7.09
N TYR A 96 4.46 -11.79 -7.59
CA TYR A 96 4.49 -10.67 -8.52
C TYR A 96 3.95 -11.04 -9.90
N ILE A 97 4.28 -12.24 -10.40
CA ILE A 97 3.74 -12.76 -11.66
C ILE A 97 2.21 -12.83 -11.60
N TYR A 98 1.64 -13.29 -10.48
CA TYR A 98 0.19 -13.31 -10.26
C TYR A 98 -0.42 -11.91 -10.38
N GLU A 99 0.17 -10.88 -9.76
CA GLU A 99 -0.34 -9.50 -9.87
C GLU A 99 -0.32 -8.98 -11.31
N VAL A 100 0.74 -9.28 -12.07
CA VAL A 100 0.88 -8.89 -13.48
C VAL A 100 -0.19 -9.57 -14.34
N VAL A 101 -0.38 -10.88 -14.17
CA VAL A 101 -1.36 -11.65 -14.94
C VAL A 101 -2.79 -11.22 -14.62
N CYS A 102 -3.09 -10.97 -13.34
CA CYS A 102 -4.41 -10.53 -12.90
C CYS A 102 -4.66 -9.02 -13.07
N LYS A 103 -3.65 -8.25 -13.51
CA LYS A 103 -3.65 -6.77 -13.49
C LYS A 103 -4.15 -6.21 -12.14
N SER A 104 -3.75 -6.86 -11.06
CA SER A 104 -4.07 -6.44 -9.71
C SER A 104 -3.25 -5.22 -9.33
N ASP A 105 -3.64 -4.47 -8.31
CA ASP A 105 -2.98 -3.26 -7.83
C ASP A 105 -2.51 -3.35 -6.36
N LEU A 106 -2.60 -4.56 -5.79
CA LEU A 106 -2.35 -4.82 -4.37
C LEU A 106 -0.87 -4.58 -4.02
N ILE A 107 0.05 -5.30 -4.66
CA ILE A 107 1.49 -5.20 -4.33
C ILE A 107 2.05 -3.81 -4.66
N SER A 108 1.54 -3.14 -5.70
CA SER A 108 2.00 -1.80 -6.12
C SER A 108 1.93 -0.77 -4.99
N SER A 109 0.91 -0.83 -4.14
CA SER A 109 0.78 0.08 -2.97
C SER A 109 1.97 -0.07 -2.01
N PHE A 110 2.38 -1.31 -1.74
CA PHE A 110 3.45 -1.62 -0.80
C PHE A 110 4.84 -1.40 -1.40
N ILE A 111 5.00 -1.58 -2.71
CA ILE A 111 6.21 -1.17 -3.43
C ILE A 111 6.40 0.34 -3.29
N ILE A 112 5.36 1.12 -3.51
CA ILE A 112 5.44 2.59 -3.44
C ILE A 112 5.78 3.04 -2.02
N VAL A 113 5.18 2.43 -1.00
CA VAL A 113 5.49 2.71 0.40
C VAL A 113 6.93 2.33 0.76
N SER A 114 7.39 1.15 0.34
CA SER A 114 8.78 0.71 0.50
C SER A 114 9.75 1.70 -0.17
N ALA A 115 9.53 2.02 -1.45
CA ALA A 115 10.33 2.99 -2.19
C ALA A 115 10.33 4.38 -1.53
N PHE A 116 9.17 4.85 -1.06
CA PHE A 116 9.03 6.10 -0.33
C PHE A 116 9.86 6.11 0.95
N ILE A 117 9.74 5.08 1.79
CA ILE A 117 10.51 4.96 3.04
C ILE A 117 12.01 4.98 2.75
N LEU A 118 12.46 4.22 1.75
CA LEU A 118 13.88 4.16 1.38
C LEU A 118 14.40 5.52 0.88
N TYR A 119 13.65 6.15 -0.03
CA TYR A 119 13.99 7.45 -0.60
C TYR A 119 14.01 8.54 0.47
N TRP A 120 12.97 8.61 1.30
CA TRP A 120 12.84 9.61 2.36
C TRP A 120 13.93 9.43 3.41
N HIS A 121 14.20 8.19 3.83
CA HIS A 121 15.28 7.90 4.76
C HIS A 121 16.63 8.38 4.23
N ARG A 122 16.95 8.06 2.97
CA ARG A 122 18.22 8.49 2.38
C ARG A 122 18.35 10.01 2.30
N LYS A 123 17.29 10.72 1.91
CA LYS A 123 17.36 12.16 1.66
C LYS A 123 17.32 12.99 2.94
N PHE A 124 16.66 12.48 3.98
CA PHE A 124 16.30 13.23 5.18
C PHE A 124 16.64 12.52 6.50
N LYS A 125 17.64 11.63 6.51
CA LYS A 125 18.01 10.83 7.70
C LYS A 125 18.16 11.64 8.99
N ASP A 126 18.77 12.81 8.89
CA ASP A 126 19.07 13.65 10.06
C ASP A 126 17.85 14.42 10.57
N ASP A 127 16.91 14.75 9.67
CA ASP A 127 15.64 15.38 10.00
C ASP A 127 14.56 15.00 8.98
N TYR A 128 13.80 13.94 9.27
CA TYR A 128 12.68 13.50 8.43
C TYR A 128 11.60 14.57 8.24
N PHE A 129 11.54 15.57 9.12
CA PHE A 129 10.52 16.62 9.12
C PHE A 129 11.02 17.93 8.51
N LYS A 130 12.20 17.96 7.88
CA LYS A 130 12.73 19.14 7.18
C LYS A 130 11.71 19.77 6.22
N TYR A 131 10.98 18.94 5.47
CA TYR A 131 9.86 19.36 4.61
C TYR A 131 8.51 18.86 5.14
N SER A 132 8.22 19.16 6.41
CA SER A 132 7.03 18.69 7.16
C SER A 132 5.72 18.78 6.38
N PHE A 133 5.44 19.92 5.73
CA PHE A 133 4.17 20.10 5.01
C PHE A 133 4.06 19.18 3.78
N VAL A 134 5.14 19.05 3.00
CA VAL A 134 5.21 18.15 1.85
C VAL A 134 5.13 16.69 2.30
N LEU A 135 5.80 16.34 3.40
CA LEU A 135 5.67 15.01 4.00
C LEU A 135 4.21 14.72 4.36
N GLY A 136 3.52 15.67 5.00
CA GLY A 136 2.10 15.57 5.29
C GLY A 136 1.26 15.30 4.05
N LEU A 137 1.44 16.10 2.99
CA LEU A 137 0.73 15.92 1.73
C LEU A 137 0.92 14.51 1.15
N LEU A 138 2.18 14.03 1.09
CA LEU A 138 2.50 12.69 0.60
C LEU A 138 1.88 11.60 1.47
N LEU A 139 1.91 11.74 2.79
CA LEU A 139 1.29 10.77 3.71
C LEU A 139 -0.21 10.69 3.52
N GLY A 140 -0.91 11.81 3.29
CA GLY A 140 -2.36 11.78 3.04
C GLY A 140 -2.71 11.03 1.77
N VAL A 141 -1.90 11.15 0.71
CA VAL A 141 -2.06 10.35 -0.52
C VAL A 141 -1.75 8.88 -0.27
N ILE A 142 -0.59 8.56 0.34
CA ILE A 142 -0.13 7.18 0.54
C ILE A 142 -1.07 6.41 1.47
N CYS A 143 -1.56 7.01 2.55
CA CYS A 143 -2.53 6.38 3.45
C CYS A 143 -3.88 6.07 2.78
N LEU A 144 -4.21 6.75 1.68
CA LEU A 144 -5.39 6.51 0.86
C LEU A 144 -5.12 5.56 -0.31
N THR A 145 -4.02 4.80 -0.28
CA THR A 145 -3.78 3.72 -1.26
C THR A 145 -4.40 2.42 -0.76
N ARG A 146 -4.02 1.99 0.45
CA ARG A 146 -4.57 0.82 1.16
C ARG A 146 -4.49 1.04 2.66
N SER A 147 -5.44 0.54 3.44
CA SER A 147 -5.44 0.67 4.91
C SER A 147 -4.17 0.08 5.58
N VAL A 148 -3.68 -1.06 5.09
CA VAL A 148 -2.55 -1.78 5.70
C VAL A 148 -1.20 -1.06 5.53
N VAL A 149 -1.08 -0.10 4.59
CA VAL A 149 0.17 0.67 4.41
C VAL A 149 0.51 1.57 5.59
N ILE A 150 -0.45 1.80 6.48
CA ILE A 150 -0.24 2.58 7.70
C ILE A 150 0.80 1.89 8.61
N ILE A 151 0.88 0.55 8.59
CA ILE A 151 1.82 -0.22 9.43
C ILE A 151 3.29 0.20 9.19
N PRO A 152 3.85 0.06 7.98
CA PRO A 152 5.23 0.47 7.71
C PRO A 152 5.46 1.98 7.92
N LEU A 153 4.44 2.83 7.69
CA LEU A 153 4.55 4.27 7.92
C LEU A 153 4.64 4.62 9.41
N ILE A 154 3.87 3.96 10.28
CA ILE A 154 3.96 4.13 11.74
C ILE A 154 5.35 3.68 12.21
N LEU A 155 5.84 2.52 11.76
CA LEU A 155 7.19 2.05 12.12
C LEU A 155 8.28 3.04 11.73
N PHE A 156 8.12 3.71 10.59
CA PHE A 156 9.11 4.66 10.09
C PHE A 156 9.06 6.03 10.78
N LEU A 157 7.87 6.61 10.95
CA LEU A 157 7.72 8.03 11.29
C LEU A 157 7.20 8.31 12.70
N PHE A 158 6.55 7.36 13.38
CA PHE A 158 5.86 7.68 14.63
C PHE A 158 6.82 8.18 15.73
N LYS A 159 7.89 7.45 16.04
CA LYS A 159 8.87 7.90 17.03
C LYS A 159 9.54 9.25 16.67
N PRO A 160 10.05 9.45 15.45
CA PRO A 160 10.52 10.76 14.99
C PRO A 160 9.47 11.88 15.11
N PHE A 161 8.20 11.57 14.82
CA PHE A 161 7.09 12.53 14.92
C PHE A 161 6.82 12.95 16.36
N ILE A 162 6.91 12.05 17.34
CA ILE A 162 6.73 12.40 18.75
C ILE A 162 7.82 13.36 19.23
N ILE A 163 9.06 13.17 18.78
CA ILE A 163 10.22 13.93 19.23
C ILE A 163 10.33 15.30 18.53
N THR A 164 9.78 15.45 17.31
CA THR A 164 9.91 16.70 16.54
C THR A 164 9.19 17.89 17.19
N SER A 165 9.57 19.10 16.75
CA SER A 165 9.01 20.36 17.26
C SER A 165 7.52 20.51 16.96
N LEU A 166 6.81 21.29 17.78
CA LEU A 166 5.37 21.54 17.60
C LEU A 166 5.06 22.15 16.23
N ASN A 167 5.92 23.04 15.73
CA ASN A 167 5.76 23.66 14.40
C ASN A 167 5.77 22.60 13.28
N ASN A 168 6.72 21.67 13.32
CA ASN A 168 6.82 20.59 12.34
C ASN A 168 5.64 19.60 12.44
N LYS A 169 5.16 19.32 13.66
CA LYS A 169 3.94 18.53 13.87
C LYS A 169 2.74 19.18 13.20
N VAL A 170 2.50 20.46 13.48
CA VAL A 170 1.37 21.21 12.90
C VAL A 170 1.45 21.26 11.38
N LYS A 171 2.62 21.54 10.79
CA LYS A 171 2.82 21.53 9.34
C LYS A 171 2.55 20.16 8.71
N THR A 172 3.00 19.08 9.35
CA THR A 172 2.78 17.72 8.85
C THR A 172 1.30 17.34 8.93
N ILE A 173 0.64 17.63 10.05
CA ILE A 173 -0.79 17.37 10.23
C ILE A 173 -1.60 18.20 9.23
N SER A 174 -1.30 19.49 9.04
CA SER A 174 -2.04 20.33 8.11
C SER A 174 -1.90 19.85 6.66
N GLY A 175 -0.68 19.50 6.22
CA GLY A 175 -0.46 18.90 4.91
C GLY A 175 -1.21 17.58 4.73
N PHE A 176 -1.18 16.72 5.75
CA PHE A 176 -1.92 15.46 5.74
C PHE A 176 -3.43 15.67 5.63
N VAL A 177 -4.01 16.52 6.46
CA VAL A 177 -5.45 16.81 6.45
C VAL A 177 -5.86 17.39 5.09
N ILE A 178 -5.07 18.30 4.51
CA ILE A 178 -5.38 18.88 3.20
C ILE A 178 -5.46 17.80 2.12
N SER A 179 -4.41 17.00 1.92
CA SER A 179 -4.43 16.00 0.84
C SER A 179 -5.41 14.87 1.11
N PHE A 180 -5.53 14.43 2.38
CA PHE A 180 -6.49 13.41 2.78
C PHE A 180 -7.93 13.87 2.55
N SER A 181 -8.30 15.07 3.02
CA SER A 181 -9.65 15.61 2.88
C SER A 181 -10.01 15.89 1.42
N ILE A 182 -9.10 16.42 0.61
CA ILE A 182 -9.33 16.62 -0.83
C ILE A 182 -9.63 15.27 -1.48
N LEU A 183 -8.75 14.27 -1.30
CA LEU A 183 -8.93 12.97 -1.95
C LEU A 183 -10.17 12.22 -1.46
N ILE A 184 -10.41 12.17 -0.14
CA ILE A 184 -11.61 11.50 0.39
C ILE A 184 -12.89 12.18 -0.11
N SER A 185 -12.89 13.51 -0.28
CA SER A 185 -14.07 14.23 -0.78
C SER A 185 -14.45 13.80 -2.21
N THR A 186 -13.49 13.44 -3.05
CA THR A 186 -13.75 12.99 -4.43
C THR A 186 -14.59 11.71 -4.50
N VAL A 187 -14.60 10.89 -3.44
CA VAL A 187 -15.36 9.63 -3.39
C VAL A 187 -16.56 9.69 -2.45
N LEU A 188 -16.59 10.62 -1.50
CA LEU A 188 -17.68 10.76 -0.54
C LEU A 188 -18.75 11.77 -0.98
N LEU A 189 -18.37 12.88 -1.62
CA LEU A 189 -19.33 13.90 -2.07
C LEU A 189 -20.32 13.40 -3.13
N PRO A 190 -19.96 12.47 -4.03
CA PRO A 190 -20.92 11.86 -4.95
C PRO A 190 -22.02 11.00 -4.28
N ALA A 191 -21.87 10.65 -2.99
CA ALA A 191 -22.86 9.84 -2.30
C ALA A 191 -24.17 10.61 -2.09
N GLN A 192 -25.29 9.91 -2.15
CA GLN A 192 -26.62 10.53 -2.01
C GLN A 192 -26.83 11.17 -0.63
N ASN A 193 -26.37 10.49 0.43
CA ASN A 193 -26.47 10.94 1.81
C ASN A 193 -25.49 10.16 2.70
N PHE A 194 -25.41 10.54 3.98
CA PHE A 194 -24.51 9.90 4.93
C PHE A 194 -24.85 8.43 5.22
N ASP A 195 -26.13 8.07 5.26
CA ASP A 195 -26.56 6.67 5.46
C ASP A 195 -26.11 5.77 4.31
N TYR A 196 -26.08 6.32 3.09
CA TYR A 196 -25.57 5.65 1.90
C TYR A 196 -24.07 5.34 2.01
N ILE A 197 -23.28 6.29 2.53
CA ILE A 197 -21.85 6.11 2.79
C ILE A 197 -21.62 5.01 3.83
N LEU A 198 -22.39 5.02 4.92
CA LEU A 198 -22.28 4.00 5.96
C LEU A 198 -22.60 2.60 5.44
N LYS A 199 -23.60 2.48 4.57
CA LYS A 199 -24.00 1.22 3.95
C LYS A 199 -22.93 0.69 2.98
N TYR A 200 -22.34 1.56 2.18
CA TYR A 200 -21.34 1.22 1.15
C TYR A 200 -19.95 1.76 1.51
N ASN A 201 -19.47 1.43 2.71
CA ASN A 201 -18.24 1.97 3.24
C ASN A 201 -16.99 1.22 2.71
N PRO A 202 -16.05 1.88 2.02
CA PRO A 202 -14.83 1.24 1.51
C PRO A 202 -13.95 0.61 2.59
N LEU A 203 -13.93 1.17 3.81
CA LEU A 203 -13.13 0.63 4.90
C LEU A 203 -13.68 -0.71 5.40
N ALA A 204 -15.00 -0.88 5.40
CA ALA A 204 -15.63 -2.17 5.71
C ALA A 204 -15.35 -3.20 4.60
N LEU A 205 -15.30 -2.75 3.34
CA LEU A 205 -14.99 -3.59 2.19
C LEU A 205 -13.51 -3.99 2.11
N GLN A 206 -12.59 -3.14 2.60
CA GLN A 206 -11.16 -3.45 2.73
C GLN A 206 -10.85 -4.29 3.98
N GLY A 207 -11.50 -4.01 5.10
CA GLY A 207 -11.31 -4.67 6.38
C GLY A 207 -12.08 -5.99 6.46
N GLN A 208 -11.66 -6.97 5.66
CA GLN A 208 -12.23 -8.33 5.71
C GLN A 208 -11.67 -9.15 6.88
N THR A 209 -10.67 -8.63 7.58
CA THR A 209 -10.15 -9.18 8.82
C THR A 209 -10.95 -8.72 10.04
N ASN A 210 -10.97 -9.57 11.05
CA ASN A 210 -11.48 -9.23 12.37
C ASN A 210 -10.94 -7.86 12.85
N LYS A 211 -11.86 -6.95 13.21
CA LYS A 211 -11.54 -5.60 13.71
C LYS A 211 -10.61 -5.63 14.93
N TYR A 212 -10.75 -6.64 15.80
CA TYR A 212 -9.93 -6.78 17.00
C TYR A 212 -8.50 -7.21 16.66
N ILE A 213 -8.33 -8.12 15.70
CA ILE A 213 -7.01 -8.53 15.20
C ILE A 213 -6.31 -7.33 14.54
N THR A 214 -7.04 -6.58 13.72
CA THR A 214 -6.53 -5.38 13.06
C THR A 214 -6.08 -4.33 14.09
N LEU A 215 -6.91 -4.05 15.10
CA LEU A 215 -6.57 -3.13 16.18
C LEU A 215 -5.36 -3.60 16.99
N PHE A 216 -5.26 -4.90 17.28
CA PHE A 216 -4.11 -5.48 17.96
C PHE A 216 -2.81 -5.21 17.20
N PHE A 217 -2.77 -5.48 15.89
CA PHE A 217 -1.56 -5.23 15.09
C PHE A 217 -1.23 -3.74 14.97
N ILE A 218 -2.22 -2.85 14.89
CA ILE A 218 -1.99 -1.40 14.91
C ILE A 218 -1.36 -0.96 16.23
N LEU A 219 -1.92 -1.39 17.37
CA LEU A 219 -1.38 -1.07 18.70
C LEU A 219 0.04 -1.62 18.87
N LEU A 220 0.26 -2.88 18.46
CA LEU A 220 1.59 -3.50 18.46
C LEU A 220 2.58 -2.69 17.62
N THR A 221 2.15 -2.18 16.47
CA THR A 221 2.99 -1.36 15.58
C THR A 221 3.42 -0.05 16.25
N PHE A 222 2.52 0.64 16.95
CA PHE A 222 2.86 1.84 17.71
C PHE A 222 3.86 1.55 18.84
N LEU A 223 3.63 0.48 19.60
CA LEU A 223 4.53 0.06 20.69
C LEU A 223 5.93 -0.27 20.16
N LEU A 224 6.02 -1.10 19.12
CA LEU A 224 7.30 -1.48 18.52
C LEU A 224 8.01 -0.29 17.87
N SER A 225 7.27 0.60 17.21
CA SER A 225 7.83 1.84 16.63
C SER A 225 8.50 2.72 17.70
N PHE A 226 7.86 2.88 18.85
CA PHE A 226 8.39 3.74 19.91
C PHE A 226 9.57 3.08 20.67
N PHE A 227 9.39 1.85 21.12
CA PHE A 227 10.33 1.19 22.03
C PHE A 227 11.44 0.40 21.33
N TYR A 228 11.17 -0.22 20.18
CA TYR A 228 12.10 -1.15 19.53
C TYR A 228 12.85 -0.55 18.34
N VAL A 229 12.18 0.28 17.52
CA VAL A 229 12.79 0.84 16.31
C VAL A 229 13.87 1.88 16.64
N LYS A 230 15.07 1.62 16.11
CA LYS A 230 16.27 2.46 16.22
C LYS A 230 16.89 2.79 14.86
N ASN A 231 16.74 1.91 13.87
CA ASN A 231 17.32 2.10 12.55
C ASN A 231 16.37 1.64 11.43
N ILE A 232 16.71 1.99 10.20
CA ILE A 232 15.90 1.67 9.03
C ILE A 232 15.80 0.16 8.78
N LYS A 233 16.83 -0.64 9.12
CA LYS A 233 16.80 -2.10 8.96
C LYS A 233 15.66 -2.72 9.75
N GLN A 234 15.47 -2.26 11.00
CA GLN A 234 14.38 -2.70 11.86
C GLN A 234 13.00 -2.29 11.35
N VAL A 235 12.87 -1.11 10.71
CA VAL A 235 11.62 -0.69 10.07
C VAL A 235 11.21 -1.70 9.00
N TYR A 236 12.12 -2.07 8.10
CA TYR A 236 11.84 -3.04 7.03
C TYR A 236 11.57 -4.45 7.56
N PHE A 237 12.36 -4.89 8.54
CA PHE A 237 12.19 -6.19 9.18
C PHE A 237 10.81 -6.31 9.84
N LEU A 238 10.44 -5.34 10.69
CA LEU A 238 9.14 -5.34 11.36
C LEU A 238 7.98 -5.13 10.37
N SER A 239 8.17 -4.30 9.34
CA SER A 239 7.16 -4.13 8.28
C SER A 239 6.87 -5.46 7.60
N THR A 240 7.92 -6.25 7.29
CA THR A 240 7.79 -7.58 6.71
C THR A 240 6.99 -8.51 7.64
N LEU A 241 7.40 -8.62 8.90
CA LEU A 241 6.76 -9.54 9.84
C LEU A 241 5.32 -9.17 10.16
N ILE A 242 5.04 -7.90 10.44
CA ILE A 242 3.70 -7.47 10.84
C ILE A 242 2.74 -7.54 9.66
N THR A 243 3.13 -7.10 8.46
CA THR A 243 2.25 -7.18 7.29
C THR A 243 1.97 -8.64 6.91
N PHE A 244 2.98 -9.52 6.96
CA PHE A 244 2.80 -10.96 6.74
C PHE A 244 1.90 -11.60 7.81
N ALA A 245 2.04 -11.21 9.08
CA ALA A 245 1.22 -11.74 10.17
C ALA A 245 -0.25 -11.31 10.07
N VAL A 246 -0.51 -10.05 9.70
CA VAL A 246 -1.87 -9.53 9.46
C VAL A 246 -2.56 -10.32 8.35
N THR A 247 -1.88 -10.54 7.23
CA THR A 247 -2.48 -11.28 6.09
C THR A 247 -2.57 -12.77 6.34
N SER A 248 -1.65 -13.35 7.13
CA SER A 248 -1.77 -14.75 7.55
C SER A 248 -2.95 -14.94 8.48
N ALA A 249 -3.19 -14.01 9.43
CA ALA A 249 -4.36 -14.04 10.30
C ALA A 249 -5.67 -13.98 9.49
N PHE A 250 -5.71 -13.18 8.43
CA PHE A 250 -6.83 -13.16 7.49
C PHE A 250 -7.09 -14.53 6.85
N VAL A 251 -6.05 -15.18 6.33
CA VAL A 251 -6.17 -16.51 5.73
C VAL A 251 -6.67 -17.56 6.75
N PHE A 252 -6.15 -17.52 7.98
CA PHE A 252 -6.63 -18.40 9.06
C PHE A 252 -8.09 -18.14 9.43
N GLU A 253 -8.55 -16.90 9.38
CA GLU A 253 -9.95 -16.54 9.60
C GLU A 253 -10.85 -17.12 8.49
N GLN A 254 -10.43 -17.02 7.22
CA GLN A 254 -11.15 -17.64 6.10
C GLN A 254 -11.25 -19.18 6.25
N ILE A 255 -10.17 -19.84 6.64
CA ILE A 255 -10.16 -21.28 6.93
C ILE A 255 -11.15 -21.59 8.07
N SER A 256 -11.16 -20.77 9.11
CA SER A 256 -12.04 -20.94 10.28
C SER A 256 -13.52 -20.73 9.94
N TRP A 257 -13.83 -19.90 8.94
CA TRP A 257 -15.16 -19.74 8.37
C TRP A 257 -15.56 -20.86 7.38
N GLY A 258 -14.68 -21.81 7.12
CA GLY A 258 -14.94 -22.95 6.24
C GLY A 258 -14.85 -22.62 4.74
N TYR A 259 -14.07 -21.60 4.37
CA TYR A 259 -13.80 -21.32 2.96
C TYR A 259 -13.00 -22.47 2.34
N ASP A 260 -13.34 -22.85 1.11
CA ASP A 260 -12.54 -23.81 0.34
C ASP A 260 -11.13 -23.25 0.10
N LEU A 261 -10.13 -24.14 0.12
CA LEU A 261 -8.73 -23.85 -0.18
C LEU A 261 -8.57 -23.05 -1.48
N MET A 262 -9.40 -23.31 -2.49
CA MET A 262 -9.36 -22.61 -3.78
C MET A 262 -9.70 -21.11 -3.70
N PHE A 263 -10.42 -20.67 -2.66
CA PHE A 263 -10.83 -19.28 -2.46
C PHE A 263 -10.03 -18.56 -1.36
N LEU A 264 -8.99 -19.20 -0.83
CA LEU A 264 -8.15 -18.59 0.20
C LEU A 264 -7.30 -17.45 -0.37
N GLY A 265 -7.24 -16.36 0.40
CA GLY A 265 -6.52 -15.14 0.08
C GLY A 265 -4.99 -15.23 0.22
N PHE A 266 -4.35 -16.33 -0.19
CA PHE A 266 -2.88 -16.46 -0.07
C PHE A 266 -2.10 -15.36 -0.82
N SER A 267 -2.69 -14.80 -1.88
CA SER A 267 -2.10 -13.68 -2.63
C SER A 267 -1.92 -12.43 -1.75
N TYR A 268 -2.68 -12.26 -0.66
CA TYR A 268 -2.49 -11.14 0.25
C TYR A 268 -1.16 -11.20 1.00
N CYS A 269 -0.59 -12.38 1.26
CA CYS A 269 0.73 -12.48 1.91
C CYS A 269 1.86 -11.86 1.08
N ALA A 270 1.63 -11.61 -0.22
CA ALA A 270 2.59 -10.97 -1.10
C ALA A 270 2.91 -9.52 -0.73
N ILE A 271 2.06 -8.85 0.06
CA ILE A 271 2.28 -7.44 0.44
C ILE A 271 3.56 -7.24 1.27
N ALA A 272 4.04 -8.30 1.93
CA ALA A 272 5.28 -8.27 2.72
C ALA A 272 6.54 -8.31 1.83
N LEU A 273 6.43 -8.77 0.58
CA LEU A 273 7.57 -9.04 -0.30
C LEU A 273 8.45 -7.80 -0.59
N PRO A 274 7.89 -6.60 -0.89
CA PRO A 274 8.71 -5.41 -1.13
C PRO A 274 9.57 -5.03 0.08
N PHE A 275 9.04 -5.22 1.30
CA PHE A 275 9.77 -4.93 2.53
C PHE A 275 10.82 -6.00 2.83
N CYS A 276 10.49 -7.28 2.58
CA CYS A 276 11.40 -8.40 2.80
C CYS A 276 12.66 -8.26 1.94
N LEU A 277 12.49 -8.04 0.63
CA LEU A 277 13.60 -7.94 -0.31
C LEU A 277 14.46 -6.69 -0.09
N THR A 278 13.83 -5.56 0.22
CA THR A 278 14.57 -4.33 0.55
C THR A 278 15.30 -4.47 1.89
N GLY A 279 14.66 -5.10 2.89
CA GLY A 279 15.27 -5.42 4.17
C GLY A 279 16.47 -6.37 4.04
N TYR A 280 16.39 -7.36 3.16
CA TYR A 280 17.49 -8.25 2.82
C TYR A 280 18.70 -7.47 2.27
N CYS A 281 18.46 -6.51 1.35
CA CYS A 281 19.52 -5.64 0.86
C CYS A 281 20.16 -4.83 2.00
N LEU A 282 19.35 -4.25 2.89
CA LEU A 282 19.81 -3.45 4.03
C LEU A 282 20.63 -4.27 5.05
N GLN A 283 20.36 -5.56 5.15
CA GLN A 283 21.10 -6.43 6.06
C GLN A 283 22.49 -6.75 5.52
N LEU A 284 22.61 -6.92 4.20
CA LEU A 284 23.87 -7.27 3.53
C LEU A 284 24.73 -6.07 3.16
N GLU A 285 24.13 -4.90 2.96
CA GLU A 285 24.83 -3.64 2.73
C GLU A 285 24.36 -2.57 3.69
N ASP A 286 25.31 -1.96 4.40
CA ASP A 286 25.03 -0.67 5.05
C ASP A 286 24.81 0.40 3.98
N ILE A 287 23.71 1.16 4.13
CA ILE A 287 23.48 2.35 3.30
C ILE A 287 24.61 3.33 3.58
N ASN A 288 25.55 3.42 2.64
CA ASN A 288 26.57 4.46 2.65
C ASN A 288 25.95 5.76 2.14
N ILE A 289 25.73 6.71 3.06
CA ILE A 289 25.30 8.07 2.77
C ILE A 289 26.51 8.78 2.14
N LYS A 290 26.43 9.00 0.82
CA LYS A 290 27.18 10.07 0.17
C LYS A 290 26.21 11.23 -0.08
#